data_AF-A0A6C0CFS5-F1
#
_entry.id   AF-A0A6C0CFS5-F1
#
_cell.length_a   1.000
_cell.length_b   1.000
_cell.length_c   1.000
_cell.angle_alpha   90.00
_cell.angle_beta   90.00
_cell.angle_gamma   90.00
#
_symmetry.space_group_name_H-M   'P 1'
#
loop_
_entity.id
_entity.type
_entity.pdbx_description
1 polymer ?
#
loop_
_entity_poly.entity_id
_entity_poly.type
_entity_poly.pdbx_seq_one_letter_code
_entity_poly.pdbx_strand_id
1 'polypeptide(L)'
;MNEENEDIGLVKINYEIFKNCLETYNNSNIQIPDNIVNKANELINNYSCFVSNYDARSLWEKKKIIAQNKTKIKTRPHIIYIDFSDDAKCKKEFISYLNKLTDVNKDVIYGKISHFITQINDEIKNSLFDILINFIKTSNNKIYIEILYLFDNDYIEKNITKYYENYLKNKEWLPVKIVIEHKLIFEEQYYDTYCEYIKIKKNTLSMIKALCVILKKINKVDIINQIMISIIYDLDNKPDLNNYKHITELLLDEYAIILDFIPKQEYIEYIKSFDISRLDNSTKFKVSNIVDKYK
;
A
#
# COMPACT_ATOMS: atom_id res chain seq x y z
N MET A 1 42.10 30.50 -4.59
CA MET A 1 40.88 30.09 -3.86
C MET A 1 39.75 30.10 -4.87
N ASN A 2 39.41 28.93 -5.41
CA ASN A 2 38.22 28.76 -6.23
C ASN A 2 37.08 28.47 -5.26
N GLU A 3 36.12 29.37 -5.17
CA GLU A 3 34.84 29.08 -4.53
C GLU A 3 34.11 28.06 -5.40
N GLU A 4 34.07 26.83 -4.93
CA GLU A 4 33.16 25.82 -5.46
C GLU A 4 31.73 26.30 -5.19
N ASN A 5 31.05 26.73 -6.25
CA ASN A 5 29.60 26.94 -6.23
C ASN A 5 28.94 25.59 -5.97
N GLU A 6 28.57 25.32 -4.72
CA GLU A 6 27.60 24.28 -4.39
C GLU A 6 26.32 24.54 -5.19
N ASP A 7 25.99 23.60 -6.07
CA ASP A 7 24.79 23.66 -6.90
C ASP A 7 23.57 23.33 -6.04
N ILE A 8 22.98 24.37 -5.43
CA ILE A 8 21.82 24.30 -4.50
C ILE A 8 20.51 23.87 -5.22
N GLY A 9 20.58 23.23 -6.39
CA GLY A 9 19.40 22.88 -7.20
C GLY A 9 18.60 24.10 -7.67
N LEU A 10 19.21 25.29 -7.65
CA LEU A 10 18.57 26.55 -8.05
C LEU A 10 18.65 26.69 -9.57
N VAL A 11 17.49 26.60 -10.23
CA VAL A 11 17.38 26.91 -11.66
C VAL A 11 17.62 28.41 -11.87
N LYS A 12 18.85 28.78 -12.24
CA LYS A 12 19.19 30.16 -12.62
C LYS A 12 18.72 30.43 -14.05
N ILE A 13 17.62 31.17 -14.18
CA ILE A 13 17.12 31.64 -15.48
C ILE A 13 17.61 33.06 -15.70
N ASN A 14 18.14 33.35 -16.88
CA ASN A 14 18.52 34.71 -17.25
C ASN A 14 17.27 35.62 -17.25
N TYR A 15 17.36 36.75 -16.54
CA TYR A 15 16.23 37.68 -16.36
C TYR A 15 15.66 38.20 -17.68
N GLU A 16 16.51 38.59 -18.63
CA GLU A 16 16.06 39.08 -19.94
C GLU A 16 15.36 38.00 -20.74
N ILE A 17 15.87 36.75 -20.68
CA ILE A 17 15.20 35.61 -21.32
C ILE A 17 13.83 35.39 -20.69
N PHE A 18 13.75 35.37 -19.36
CA PHE A 18 12.48 35.20 -18.64
C PHE A 18 11.47 36.30 -18.99
N LYS A 19 11.90 37.56 -18.93
CA LYS A 19 11.07 38.74 -19.23
C LYS A 19 10.53 38.69 -20.66
N ASN A 20 11.40 38.43 -21.65
CA ASN A 20 10.99 38.33 -23.05
C ASN A 20 10.01 37.16 -23.27
N CYS A 21 10.23 36.00 -22.63
CA CYS A 21 9.31 34.87 -22.71
C CYS A 21 7.95 35.21 -22.07
N LEU A 22 7.93 35.91 -20.94
CA LEU A 22 6.70 36.31 -20.25
C LEU A 22 5.93 37.37 -21.05
N GLU A 23 6.61 38.34 -21.65
CA GLU A 23 5.99 39.35 -22.52
C GLU A 23 5.41 38.69 -23.79
N THR A 24 6.15 37.78 -24.40
CA THR A 24 5.66 36.99 -25.54
C THR A 24 4.45 36.15 -25.15
N TYR A 25 4.47 35.58 -23.94
CA TYR A 25 3.32 34.86 -23.40
C TYR A 25 2.14 35.85 -23.28
N ASN A 26 2.22 36.89 -22.46
CA ASN A 26 1.09 37.79 -22.23
C ASN A 26 0.52 38.44 -23.50
N ASN A 27 1.37 38.76 -24.48
CA ASN A 27 0.96 39.49 -25.70
C ASN A 27 0.56 38.60 -26.88
N SER A 28 0.67 37.28 -26.80
CA SER A 28 0.29 36.42 -27.92
C SER A 28 -1.24 36.24 -28.00
N ASN A 29 -1.82 36.53 -29.16
CA ASN A 29 -3.22 36.22 -29.49
C ASN A 29 -3.45 34.72 -29.76
N ILE A 30 -3.12 33.86 -28.80
CA ILE A 30 -3.36 32.42 -28.91
C ILE A 30 -4.85 32.16 -28.67
N GLN A 31 -5.56 31.74 -29.72
CA GLN A 31 -6.92 31.26 -29.60
C GLN A 31 -6.93 29.91 -28.88
N ILE A 32 -7.49 29.88 -27.67
CA ILE A 32 -7.62 28.67 -26.85
C ILE A 32 -8.97 28.04 -27.17
N PRO A 33 -9.05 26.73 -27.45
CA PRO A 33 -10.33 26.06 -27.71
C PRO A 33 -11.31 26.16 -26.52
N ASP A 34 -12.59 26.42 -26.81
CA ASP A 34 -13.64 26.65 -25.80
C ASP A 34 -13.78 25.49 -24.80
N ASN A 35 -13.56 24.26 -25.25
CA ASN A 35 -13.62 23.09 -24.37
C ASN A 35 -12.52 23.08 -23.30
N ILE A 36 -11.38 23.72 -23.53
CA ILE A 36 -10.31 23.88 -22.53
C ILE A 36 -10.66 25.02 -21.58
N VAL A 37 -11.20 26.11 -22.11
CA VAL A 37 -11.67 27.26 -21.31
C VAL A 37 -12.77 26.82 -20.33
N ASN A 38 -13.78 26.10 -20.83
CA ASN A 38 -14.88 25.60 -20.02
C ASN A 38 -14.39 24.65 -18.92
N LYS A 39 -13.43 23.78 -19.23
CA LYS A 39 -12.86 22.85 -18.24
C LYS A 39 -12.02 23.56 -17.18
N ALA A 40 -11.29 24.62 -17.54
CA ALA A 40 -10.54 25.42 -16.57
C ALA A 40 -11.49 26.11 -15.60
N ASN A 41 -12.57 26.71 -16.11
CA ASN A 41 -13.60 27.37 -15.30
C ASN A 41 -14.32 26.38 -14.38
N GLU A 42 -14.66 25.19 -14.88
CA GLU A 42 -15.25 24.12 -14.07
C GLU A 42 -14.35 23.74 -12.89
N LEU A 43 -13.05 23.59 -13.12
CA LEU A 43 -12.09 23.21 -12.08
C LEU A 43 -11.91 24.30 -11.01
N ILE A 44 -11.83 25.57 -11.42
CA ILE A 44 -11.73 26.71 -10.49
C ILE A 44 -13.00 26.81 -9.63
N ASN A 45 -14.17 26.61 -10.24
CA ASN A 45 -15.45 26.75 -9.53
C ASN A 45 -15.71 25.63 -8.54
N ASN A 46 -15.21 24.42 -8.81
CA ASN A 46 -15.55 23.22 -8.02
C ASN A 46 -14.49 22.83 -6.97
N TYR A 47 -13.28 23.38 -7.05
CA TYR A 47 -12.18 22.95 -6.18
C TYR A 47 -11.32 24.14 -5.72
N SER A 48 -11.28 24.35 -4.40
CA SER A 48 -10.57 25.46 -3.76
C SER A 48 -9.04 25.44 -3.90
N CYS A 49 -8.47 24.33 -4.36
CA CYS A 49 -7.03 24.20 -4.61
C CYS A 49 -6.58 24.77 -5.96
N PHE A 50 -7.50 25.10 -6.88
CA PHE A 50 -7.17 25.81 -8.11
C PHE A 50 -7.36 27.32 -7.91
N VAL A 51 -6.24 28.03 -7.81
CA VAL A 51 -6.19 29.51 -7.73
C VAL A 51 -6.33 30.15 -9.12
N SER A 52 -6.58 31.47 -9.16
CA SER A 52 -6.69 32.29 -10.39
C SER A 52 -5.51 32.16 -11.37
N ASN A 53 -4.36 31.68 -10.92
CA ASN A 53 -3.18 31.42 -11.74
C ASN A 53 -3.26 30.09 -12.52
N TYR A 54 -4.32 29.29 -12.31
CA TYR A 54 -4.59 28.08 -13.07
C TYR A 54 -5.44 28.41 -14.31
N ASP A 55 -4.81 29.00 -15.31
CA ASP A 55 -5.53 29.49 -16.50
C ASP A 55 -5.66 28.43 -17.61
N ALA A 56 -6.67 28.60 -18.46
CA ALA A 56 -6.94 27.73 -19.60
C ALA A 56 -5.74 27.63 -20.56
N ARG A 57 -4.90 28.67 -20.56
CA ARG A 57 -3.72 28.78 -21.40
C ARG A 57 -2.59 27.87 -20.96
N SER A 58 -2.29 27.82 -19.66
CA SER A 58 -1.30 26.91 -19.09
C SER A 58 -1.69 25.44 -19.29
N LEU A 59 -2.98 25.14 -19.16
CA LEU A 59 -3.54 23.83 -19.50
C LEU A 59 -3.34 23.47 -20.98
N TRP A 60 -3.55 24.43 -21.87
CA TRP A 60 -3.40 24.25 -23.30
C TRP A 60 -1.95 24.01 -23.71
N GLU A 61 -1.01 24.80 -23.21
CA GLU A 61 0.43 24.62 -23.47
C GLU A 61 0.93 23.28 -22.93
N LYS A 62 0.52 22.88 -21.72
CA LYS A 62 0.86 21.56 -21.18
C LYS A 62 0.34 20.43 -22.06
N LYS A 63 -0.89 20.55 -22.60
CA LYS A 63 -1.44 19.57 -23.55
C LYS A 63 -0.65 19.51 -24.84
N LYS A 64 -0.21 20.65 -25.41
CA LYS A 64 0.65 20.67 -26.60
C LYS A 64 1.98 19.96 -26.36
N ILE A 65 2.66 20.26 -25.25
CA ILE A 65 3.92 19.61 -24.88
C ILE A 65 3.73 18.09 -24.74
N ILE A 66 2.65 17.64 -24.08
CA ILE A 66 2.33 16.21 -23.96
C ILE A 66 2.06 15.58 -25.34
N ALA A 67 1.33 16.27 -26.22
CA ALA A 67 1.04 15.78 -27.56
C ALA A 67 2.33 15.64 -28.41
N GLN A 68 3.21 16.64 -28.37
CA GLN A 68 4.53 16.60 -29.02
C GLN A 68 5.43 15.49 -28.44
N ASN A 69 5.32 15.22 -27.14
CA ASN A 69 6.07 14.13 -26.50
C ASN A 69 5.47 12.74 -26.79
N LYS A 70 4.19 12.64 -27.14
CA LYS A 70 3.56 11.38 -27.57
C LYS A 70 3.94 10.97 -28.99
N THR A 71 4.24 11.93 -29.86
CA THR A 71 4.70 11.67 -31.24
C THR A 71 6.16 11.24 -31.32
N LYS A 72 6.95 11.40 -30.25
CA LYS A 72 8.25 10.73 -30.14
C LYS A 72 8.00 9.25 -29.92
N ILE A 73 8.42 8.42 -30.89
CA ILE A 73 8.41 6.96 -30.80
C ILE A 73 9.19 6.58 -29.54
N LYS A 74 8.48 6.34 -28.43
CA LYS A 74 9.06 5.63 -27.30
C LYS A 74 9.26 4.21 -27.79
N THR A 75 10.49 3.84 -28.10
CA THR A 75 10.93 2.45 -28.16
C THR A 75 10.74 1.86 -26.76
N ARG A 76 9.49 1.50 -26.43
CA ARG A 76 9.22 0.74 -25.23
C ARG A 76 9.92 -0.60 -25.45
N PRO A 77 10.84 -1.01 -24.56
CA PRO A 77 11.39 -2.34 -24.64
C PRO A 77 10.22 -3.33 -24.59
N HIS A 78 10.04 -4.10 -25.66
CA HIS A 78 9.12 -5.23 -25.66
C HIS A 78 9.79 -6.32 -24.83
N ILE A 79 9.30 -6.54 -23.62
CA ILE A 79 9.73 -7.69 -22.81
C ILE A 79 9.14 -8.92 -23.49
N ILE A 80 9.98 -9.66 -24.22
CA ILE A 80 9.63 -10.95 -24.79
C ILE A 80 9.85 -11.99 -23.68
N TYR A 81 8.75 -12.52 -23.16
CA TYR A 81 8.80 -13.62 -22.19
C TYR A 81 9.08 -14.93 -22.94
N ILE A 82 10.10 -15.66 -22.49
CA ILE A 82 10.55 -16.92 -23.12
C ILE A 82 9.78 -18.14 -22.52
N ASP A 83 9.02 -17.94 -21.45
CA ASP A 83 8.23 -19.00 -20.82
C ASP A 83 6.78 -19.05 -21.37
N PHE A 84 6.52 -20.10 -22.15
CA PHE A 84 5.23 -20.43 -22.76
C PHE A 84 4.56 -21.65 -22.12
N SER A 85 5.02 -22.08 -20.94
CA SER A 85 4.37 -23.17 -20.20
C SER A 85 2.91 -22.84 -19.90
N ASP A 86 2.07 -23.88 -19.82
CA ASP A 86 0.66 -23.68 -19.50
C ASP A 86 0.46 -23.10 -18.09
N ASP A 87 1.37 -23.41 -17.15
CA ASP A 87 1.43 -22.77 -15.83
C ASP A 87 1.67 -21.25 -15.94
N ALA A 88 2.66 -20.81 -16.71
CA ALA A 88 2.93 -19.38 -16.92
C ALA A 88 1.74 -18.65 -17.58
N LYS A 89 1.03 -19.30 -18.51
CA LYS A 89 -0.19 -18.76 -19.11
C LYS A 89 -1.30 -18.62 -18.07
N CYS A 90 -1.56 -19.67 -17.29
CA CYS A 90 -2.57 -19.67 -16.23
C CYS A 90 -2.31 -18.57 -15.20
N LYS A 91 -1.06 -18.44 -14.73
CA LYS A 91 -0.64 -17.37 -13.80
C LYS A 91 -0.93 -15.98 -14.37
N LYS A 92 -0.56 -15.73 -15.63
CA LYS A 92 -0.80 -14.43 -16.29
C LYS A 92 -2.29 -14.13 -16.46
N GLU A 93 -3.08 -15.13 -16.83
CA GLU A 93 -4.52 -14.98 -16.99
C GLU A 93 -5.17 -14.66 -15.64
N PHE A 94 -4.82 -15.39 -14.59
CA PHE A 94 -5.30 -15.12 -13.23
C PHE A 94 -4.94 -13.71 -12.76
N ILE A 95 -3.67 -13.30 -12.91
CA ILE A 95 -3.21 -11.92 -12.60
C ILE A 95 -3.99 -10.88 -13.41
N SER A 96 -4.30 -11.16 -14.67
CA SER A 96 -5.11 -10.28 -15.52
C SER A 96 -6.53 -10.11 -14.98
N TYR A 97 -7.16 -11.18 -14.48
CA TYR A 97 -8.45 -11.07 -13.80
C TYR A 97 -8.36 -10.26 -12.52
N LEU A 98 -7.38 -10.52 -11.66
CA LEU A 98 -7.18 -9.78 -10.40
C LEU A 98 -6.94 -8.28 -10.62
N ASN A 99 -6.19 -7.90 -11.66
CA ASN A 99 -5.92 -6.50 -11.98
C ASN A 99 -7.13 -5.77 -12.57
N LYS A 100 -8.05 -6.50 -13.22
CA LYS A 100 -9.30 -5.93 -13.76
C LYS A 100 -10.40 -5.84 -12.72
N LEU A 101 -10.22 -6.47 -11.57
CA LEU A 101 -11.23 -6.57 -10.54
C LEU A 101 -11.48 -5.22 -9.87
N THR A 102 -12.75 -4.81 -9.86
CA THR A 102 -13.26 -3.59 -9.24
C THR A 102 -14.64 -3.86 -8.65
N ASP A 103 -15.11 -3.01 -7.75
CA ASP A 103 -16.45 -3.18 -7.16
C ASP A 103 -17.58 -3.18 -8.21
N VAL A 104 -17.37 -2.52 -9.36
CA VAL A 104 -18.35 -2.41 -10.44
C VAL A 104 -18.47 -3.69 -11.26
N ASN A 105 -17.36 -4.40 -11.49
CA ASN A 105 -17.32 -5.57 -12.38
C ASN A 105 -17.07 -6.89 -11.64
N LYS A 106 -17.11 -6.88 -10.31
CA LYS A 106 -16.72 -8.02 -9.47
C LYS A 106 -17.46 -9.29 -9.80
N ASP A 107 -18.78 -9.24 -9.99
CA ASP A 107 -19.59 -10.44 -10.22
C ASP A 107 -19.22 -11.14 -11.53
N VAL A 108 -18.96 -10.35 -12.58
CA VAL A 108 -18.51 -10.85 -13.88
C VAL A 108 -17.12 -11.47 -13.77
N ILE A 109 -16.20 -10.82 -13.07
CA ILE A 109 -14.83 -11.31 -12.90
C ILE A 109 -14.81 -12.55 -11.98
N TYR A 110 -15.62 -12.60 -10.93
CA TYR A 110 -15.77 -13.76 -10.05
C TYR A 110 -16.29 -14.98 -10.82
N GLY A 111 -17.28 -14.81 -11.69
CA GLY A 111 -17.75 -15.90 -12.56
C GLY A 111 -16.63 -16.45 -13.45
N LYS A 112 -15.80 -15.58 -14.03
CA LYS A 112 -14.65 -15.98 -14.86
C LYS A 112 -13.59 -16.71 -14.05
N ILE A 113 -13.24 -16.19 -12.87
CA ILE A 113 -12.26 -16.80 -11.98
C ILE A 113 -12.75 -18.17 -11.49
N SER A 114 -14.01 -18.27 -11.08
CA SER A 114 -14.60 -19.54 -10.62
C SER A 114 -14.54 -20.60 -11.72
N HIS A 115 -14.96 -20.26 -12.94
CA HIS A 115 -14.85 -21.18 -14.08
C HIS A 115 -13.39 -21.61 -14.34
N PHE A 116 -12.47 -20.65 -14.33
CA PHE A 116 -11.04 -20.89 -14.55
C PHE A 116 -10.44 -21.84 -13.49
N ILE A 117 -10.76 -21.64 -12.20
CA ILE A 117 -10.22 -22.48 -11.10
C ILE A 117 -10.69 -23.94 -11.20
N THR A 118 -11.90 -24.19 -11.73
CA THR A 118 -12.41 -25.56 -11.90
C THR A 118 -11.68 -26.37 -12.98
N GLN A 119 -10.96 -25.70 -13.88
CA GLN A 119 -10.33 -26.32 -15.06
C GLN A 119 -8.84 -26.63 -14.89
N ILE A 120 -8.24 -26.18 -13.79
CA ILE A 120 -6.80 -26.27 -13.54
C ILE A 120 -6.45 -27.40 -12.57
N ASN A 121 -5.24 -27.94 -12.72
CA ASN A 121 -4.70 -28.96 -11.81
C ASN A 121 -4.25 -28.37 -10.46
N ASP A 122 -4.02 -29.23 -9.47
CA ASP A 122 -3.71 -28.81 -8.10
C ASP A 122 -2.36 -28.09 -7.94
N GLU A 123 -1.36 -28.41 -8.78
CA GLU A 123 -0.05 -27.73 -8.75
C GLU A 123 -0.18 -26.26 -9.17
N ILE A 124 -0.91 -26.00 -10.25
CA ILE A 124 -1.21 -24.65 -10.72
C ILE A 124 -2.08 -23.93 -9.68
N LYS A 125 -3.10 -24.60 -9.11
CA LYS A 125 -3.94 -24.01 -8.04
C LYS A 125 -3.10 -23.47 -6.88
N ASN A 126 -2.09 -24.21 -6.41
CA ASN A 126 -1.21 -23.75 -5.32
C ASN A 126 -0.44 -22.49 -5.71
N SER A 127 0.08 -22.43 -6.93
CA SER A 127 0.75 -21.22 -7.43
C SER A 127 -0.20 -20.02 -7.53
N LEU A 128 -1.46 -20.24 -7.92
CA LEU A 128 -2.47 -19.18 -7.97
C LEU A 128 -2.88 -18.71 -6.58
N PHE A 129 -2.95 -19.61 -5.61
CA PHE A 129 -3.19 -19.27 -4.21
C PHE A 129 -2.11 -18.31 -3.70
N ASP A 130 -0.83 -18.60 -3.95
CA ASP A 130 0.28 -17.72 -3.56
C ASP A 130 0.19 -16.34 -4.24
N ILE A 131 -0.21 -16.29 -5.51
CA ILE A 131 -0.47 -15.03 -6.21
C ILE A 131 -1.60 -14.26 -5.50
N LEU A 132 -2.70 -14.92 -5.17
CA LEU A 132 -3.84 -14.28 -4.52
C LEU A 132 -3.46 -13.72 -3.13
N ILE A 133 -2.71 -14.47 -2.33
CA ILE A 133 -2.19 -14.01 -1.04
C ILE A 133 -1.34 -12.75 -1.21
N ASN A 134 -0.49 -12.69 -2.25
CA ASN A 134 0.29 -11.48 -2.55
C ASN A 134 -0.57 -10.27 -2.91
N PHE A 135 -1.68 -10.47 -3.64
CA PHE A 135 -2.64 -9.40 -3.93
C PHE A 135 -3.36 -8.92 -2.67
N ILE A 136 -3.77 -9.83 -1.79
CA ILE A 136 -4.37 -9.50 -0.49
C ILE A 136 -3.40 -8.67 0.35
N LYS A 137 -2.14 -9.10 0.43
CA LYS A 137 -1.07 -8.44 1.20
C LYS A 137 -0.78 -7.02 0.71
N THR A 138 -0.90 -6.73 -0.58
CA THR A 138 -0.50 -5.44 -1.17
C THR A 138 -1.64 -4.43 -1.34
N SER A 139 -2.90 -4.88 -1.48
CA SER A 139 -4.04 -4.04 -1.83
C SER A 139 -4.92 -3.59 -0.66
N ASN A 140 -4.90 -4.30 0.48
CA ASN A 140 -5.81 -4.11 1.62
C ASN A 140 -7.32 -4.13 1.24
N ASN A 141 -7.68 -4.62 0.06
CA ASN A 141 -9.05 -4.63 -0.43
C ASN A 141 -9.71 -5.99 -0.15
N LYS A 142 -10.89 -5.95 0.49
CA LYS A 142 -11.68 -7.14 0.84
C LYS A 142 -12.12 -7.95 -0.38
N ILE A 143 -12.22 -7.31 -1.55
CA ILE A 143 -12.62 -7.96 -2.81
C ILE A 143 -11.70 -9.13 -3.20
N TYR A 144 -10.41 -9.07 -2.81
CA TYR A 144 -9.46 -10.16 -3.06
C TYR A 144 -9.59 -11.28 -2.03
N ILE A 145 -10.01 -10.96 -0.80
CA ILE A 145 -10.32 -11.98 0.21
C ILE A 145 -11.54 -12.79 -0.23
N GLU A 146 -12.51 -12.17 -0.87
CA GLU A 146 -13.70 -12.87 -1.40
C GLU A 146 -13.36 -13.93 -2.45
N ILE A 147 -12.32 -13.70 -3.27
CA ILE A 147 -11.85 -14.66 -4.28
C ILE A 147 -11.32 -15.95 -3.65
N LEU A 148 -10.75 -15.90 -2.44
CA LEU A 148 -10.31 -17.11 -1.75
C LEU A 148 -11.45 -18.13 -1.63
N TYR A 149 -12.69 -17.66 -1.45
CA TYR A 149 -13.86 -18.52 -1.31
C TYR A 149 -14.46 -19.01 -2.63
N LEU A 150 -13.80 -18.73 -3.76
CA LEU A 150 -14.10 -19.36 -5.05
C LEU A 150 -13.35 -20.69 -5.23
N PHE A 151 -12.38 -20.98 -4.36
CA PHE A 151 -11.75 -22.29 -4.26
C PHE A 151 -12.61 -23.25 -3.42
N ASP A 152 -12.34 -24.55 -3.52
CA ASP A 152 -13.04 -25.56 -2.71
C ASP A 152 -12.77 -25.36 -1.21
N ASN A 153 -13.78 -25.54 -0.35
CA ASN A 153 -13.67 -25.29 1.10
C ASN A 153 -12.52 -26.07 1.74
N ASP A 154 -12.40 -27.37 1.44
CA ASP A 154 -11.33 -28.23 1.97
C ASP A 154 -9.95 -27.75 1.52
N TYR A 155 -9.86 -27.26 0.27
CA TYR A 155 -8.64 -26.70 -0.28
C TYR A 155 -8.24 -25.41 0.45
N ILE A 156 -9.21 -24.52 0.71
CA ILE A 156 -8.99 -23.27 1.45
C ILE A 156 -8.53 -23.58 2.86
N GLU A 157 -9.24 -24.44 3.60
CA GLU A 157 -8.91 -24.74 4.99
C GLU A 157 -7.48 -25.30 5.09
N LYS A 158 -7.12 -26.25 4.22
CA LYS A 158 -5.77 -26.83 4.18
C LYS A 158 -4.68 -25.81 3.88
N ASN A 159 -4.87 -24.97 2.85
CA ASN A 159 -3.82 -24.05 2.41
C ASN A 159 -3.69 -22.83 3.33
N ILE A 160 -4.81 -22.29 3.83
CA ILE A 160 -4.78 -21.26 4.88
C ILE A 160 -4.14 -21.81 6.14
N THR A 161 -4.39 -23.09 6.46
CA THR A 161 -3.73 -23.77 7.58
C THR A 161 -2.23 -23.75 7.49
N LYS A 162 -1.72 -24.29 6.40
CA LYS A 162 -0.28 -24.26 6.12
C LYS A 162 0.28 -22.84 6.09
N TYR A 163 -0.46 -21.87 5.55
CA TYR A 163 0.00 -20.49 5.48
C TYR A 163 0.18 -19.88 6.88
N TYR A 164 -0.80 -20.01 7.78
CA TYR A 164 -0.68 -19.39 9.10
C TYR A 164 0.35 -20.11 9.99
N GLU A 165 0.54 -21.42 9.83
CA GLU A 165 1.59 -22.15 10.57
C GLU A 165 2.98 -21.59 10.22
N ASN A 166 3.19 -21.29 8.93
CA ASN A 166 4.42 -20.62 8.48
C ASN A 166 4.49 -19.17 8.99
N TYR A 167 3.38 -18.43 8.95
CA TYR A 167 3.30 -17.07 9.48
C TYR A 167 3.72 -17.02 10.97
N LEU A 168 3.23 -17.97 11.77
CA LEU A 168 3.57 -18.14 13.19
C LEU A 168 5.03 -18.51 13.38
N LYS A 169 5.49 -19.57 12.69
CA LYS A 169 6.86 -20.08 12.78
C LYS A 169 7.90 -19.03 12.42
N ASN A 170 7.63 -18.22 11.41
CA ASN A 170 8.57 -17.23 10.88
C ASN A 170 8.42 -15.84 11.52
N LYS A 171 7.47 -15.68 12.44
CA LYS A 171 7.13 -14.38 13.08
C LYS A 171 6.90 -13.27 12.06
N GLU A 172 6.07 -13.51 11.06
CA GLU A 172 5.86 -12.58 9.93
C GLU A 172 5.21 -11.22 10.33
N TRP A 173 4.71 -11.09 11.56
CA TRP A 173 4.32 -9.79 12.13
C TRP A 173 5.51 -8.85 12.39
N LEU A 174 6.71 -9.40 12.55
CA LEU A 174 7.92 -8.61 12.77
C LEU A 174 8.65 -8.27 11.46
N PRO A 175 9.15 -7.04 11.30
CA PRO A 175 10.01 -6.68 10.19
C PRO A 175 11.44 -7.19 10.43
N VAL A 176 11.66 -8.51 10.27
CA VAL A 176 12.95 -9.19 10.59
C VAL A 176 14.18 -8.53 9.93
N LYS A 177 13.99 -7.90 8.76
CA LYS A 177 15.07 -7.25 8.00
C LYS A 177 15.41 -5.83 8.44
N ILE A 178 14.58 -5.19 9.25
CA ILE A 178 14.71 -3.78 9.61
C ILE A 178 14.84 -3.69 11.13
N VAL A 179 16.09 -3.89 11.57
CA VAL A 179 16.53 -3.78 12.96
C VAL A 179 17.53 -2.62 13.02
N ILE A 180 17.14 -1.47 12.49
CA ILE A 180 17.91 -0.23 12.56
C ILE A 180 17.33 0.61 13.69
N GLU A 181 18.18 1.29 14.47
CA GLU A 181 17.70 2.19 15.51
C GLU A 181 16.72 3.22 14.90
N HIS A 182 15.56 3.39 15.54
CA HIS A 182 14.45 4.20 15.04
C HIS A 182 14.87 5.63 14.66
N LYS A 183 15.83 6.24 15.37
CA LYS A 183 16.29 7.59 15.03
C LYS A 183 17.06 7.62 13.72
N LEU A 184 17.83 6.58 13.42
CA LEU A 184 18.66 6.48 12.23
C LEU A 184 17.80 6.28 10.97
N ILE A 185 16.65 5.59 11.06
CA ILE A 185 15.81 5.30 9.87
C ILE A 185 15.34 6.57 9.13
N PHE A 186 15.31 7.72 9.79
CA PHE A 186 14.89 8.99 9.19
C PHE A 186 16.03 9.83 8.60
N GLU A 187 17.28 9.39 8.77
CA GLU A 187 18.43 10.07 8.16
C GLU A 187 18.48 9.76 6.66
N GLU A 188 18.98 10.70 5.86
CA GLU A 188 18.99 10.62 4.39
C GLU A 188 19.65 9.34 3.87
N GLN A 189 20.73 8.90 4.53
CA GLN A 189 21.46 7.67 4.23
C GLN A 189 20.65 6.37 4.41
N TYR A 190 19.50 6.43 5.10
CA TYR A 190 18.62 5.28 5.33
C TYR A 190 17.26 5.40 4.62
N TYR A 191 17.09 6.35 3.68
CA TYR A 191 15.82 6.58 2.98
C TYR A 191 15.25 5.32 2.30
N ASP A 192 16.10 4.51 1.66
CA ASP A 192 15.67 3.26 1.03
C ASP A 192 15.15 2.25 2.06
N THR A 193 15.83 2.14 3.19
CA THR A 193 15.40 1.28 4.31
C THR A 193 14.08 1.76 4.91
N TYR A 194 13.90 3.08 5.03
CA TYR A 194 12.62 3.66 5.45
C TYR A 194 11.50 3.31 4.45
N CYS A 195 11.74 3.46 3.16
CA CYS A 195 10.77 3.08 2.12
C CYS A 195 10.40 1.60 2.18
N GLU A 196 11.39 0.73 2.41
CA GLU A 196 11.16 -0.70 2.62
C GLU A 196 10.33 -0.96 3.89
N TYR A 197 10.63 -0.26 5.00
CA TYR A 197 9.84 -0.36 6.23
C TYR A 197 8.39 0.03 6.02
N ILE A 198 8.11 1.16 5.37
CA ILE A 198 6.73 1.59 5.08
C ILE A 198 5.99 0.55 4.25
N LYS A 199 6.67 -0.07 3.27
CA LYS A 199 6.11 -1.16 2.47
C LYS A 199 5.82 -2.40 3.31
N ILE A 200 6.76 -2.82 4.18
CA ILE A 200 6.56 -3.94 5.09
C ILE A 200 5.40 -3.67 6.05
N LYS A 201 5.39 -2.50 6.71
CA LYS A 201 4.31 -2.08 7.60
C LYS A 201 2.95 -2.17 6.92
N LYS A 202 2.80 -1.58 5.73
CA LYS A 202 1.54 -1.65 4.97
C LYS A 202 1.12 -3.09 4.69
N ASN A 203 2.07 -3.93 4.28
CA ASN A 203 1.83 -5.32 3.95
C ASN A 203 1.42 -6.15 5.18
N THR A 204 2.12 -5.97 6.30
CA THR A 204 1.83 -6.63 7.58
C THR A 204 0.43 -6.27 8.07
N LEU A 205 0.09 -4.98 8.10
CA LEU A 205 -1.24 -4.51 8.52
C LEU A 205 -2.37 -4.99 7.60
N SER A 206 -2.11 -5.07 6.29
CA SER A 206 -3.08 -5.63 5.34
C SER A 206 -3.29 -7.12 5.57
N MET A 207 -2.20 -7.85 5.81
CA MET A 207 -2.25 -9.30 6.03
C MET A 207 -2.93 -9.65 7.36
N ILE A 208 -2.62 -8.97 8.47
CA ILE A 208 -3.25 -9.28 9.76
C ILE A 208 -4.76 -9.05 9.72
N LYS A 209 -5.20 -7.97 9.05
CA LYS A 209 -6.61 -7.69 8.83
C LYS A 209 -7.28 -8.78 7.98
N ALA A 210 -6.60 -9.23 6.92
CA ALA A 210 -7.11 -10.30 6.07
C ALA A 210 -7.19 -11.63 6.83
N LEU A 211 -6.17 -11.98 7.61
CA LEU A 211 -6.17 -13.18 8.47
C LEU A 211 -7.34 -13.16 9.44
N CYS A 212 -7.61 -12.03 10.11
CA CYS A 212 -8.75 -11.91 11.01
C CYS A 212 -10.08 -12.21 10.30
N VAL A 213 -10.26 -11.70 9.08
CA VAL A 213 -11.47 -11.97 8.27
C VAL A 213 -11.55 -13.44 7.86
N ILE A 214 -10.46 -14.01 7.36
CA ILE A 214 -10.42 -15.38 6.85
C ILE A 214 -10.62 -16.39 7.96
N LEU A 215 -9.81 -16.30 9.03
CA LEU A 215 -9.82 -17.24 10.15
C LEU A 215 -11.15 -17.22 10.91
N LYS A 216 -11.80 -16.04 11.03
CA LYS A 216 -13.15 -15.96 11.60
C LYS A 216 -14.18 -16.67 10.71
N LYS A 217 -14.07 -16.54 9.39
CA LYS A 217 -15.00 -17.18 8.45
C LYS A 217 -14.84 -18.70 8.38
N ILE A 218 -13.63 -19.23 8.55
CA ILE A 218 -13.37 -20.69 8.63
C ILE A 218 -13.42 -21.23 10.08
N ASN A 219 -13.93 -20.45 11.03
CA ASN A 219 -14.07 -20.83 12.44
C ASN A 219 -12.78 -21.30 13.14
N LYS A 220 -11.65 -20.65 12.84
CA LYS A 220 -10.33 -20.90 13.46
C LYS A 220 -9.88 -19.69 14.30
N VAL A 221 -10.76 -19.19 15.15
CA VAL A 221 -10.53 -17.99 15.98
C VAL A 221 -9.35 -18.18 16.96
N ASP A 222 -9.07 -19.42 17.37
CA ASP A 222 -7.95 -19.75 18.27
C ASP A 222 -6.59 -19.31 17.73
N ILE A 223 -6.42 -19.30 16.42
CA ILE A 223 -5.17 -18.88 15.78
C ILE A 223 -5.00 -17.37 15.88
N ILE A 224 -6.09 -16.62 15.74
CA ILE A 224 -6.06 -15.18 15.94
C ILE A 224 -5.65 -14.86 17.39
N ASN A 225 -6.14 -15.64 18.37
CA ASN A 225 -5.71 -15.53 19.76
C ASN A 225 -4.21 -15.83 19.94
N GLN A 226 -3.67 -16.86 19.27
CA GLN A 226 -2.23 -17.16 19.30
C GLN A 226 -1.38 -16.01 18.74
N ILE A 227 -1.83 -15.38 17.65
CA ILE A 227 -1.16 -14.20 17.09
C ILE A 227 -1.20 -13.04 18.09
N MET A 228 -2.36 -12.77 18.71
CA MET A 228 -2.50 -11.72 19.73
C MET A 228 -1.55 -11.94 20.91
N ILE A 229 -1.49 -13.15 21.44
CA ILE A 229 -0.59 -13.51 22.54
C ILE A 229 0.88 -13.31 22.12
N SER A 230 1.24 -13.64 20.88
CA SER A 230 2.61 -13.44 20.38
C SER A 230 2.97 -11.95 20.24
N ILE A 231 2.02 -11.12 19.81
CA ILE A 231 2.18 -9.66 19.76
C ILE A 231 2.36 -9.08 21.16
N ILE A 232 1.53 -9.50 22.13
CA ILE A 232 1.64 -9.10 23.53
C ILE A 232 3.03 -9.47 24.08
N TYR A 233 3.47 -10.70 23.84
CA TYR A 233 4.80 -11.15 24.25
C TYR A 233 5.91 -10.26 23.67
N ASP A 234 5.85 -9.92 22.38
CA ASP A 234 6.86 -9.06 21.76
C ASP A 234 6.77 -7.59 22.22
N LEU A 235 5.58 -7.08 22.57
CA LEU A 235 5.40 -5.78 23.20
C LEU A 235 6.06 -5.71 24.58
N ASP A 236 5.90 -6.76 25.39
CA ASP A 236 6.48 -6.83 26.75
C ASP A 236 8.00 -7.01 26.72
N ASN A 237 8.53 -7.78 25.75
CA ASN A 237 9.95 -8.18 25.72
C ASN A 237 10.87 -7.29 24.86
N LYS A 238 10.34 -6.31 24.11
CA LYS A 238 11.18 -5.37 23.32
C LYS A 238 11.23 -3.92 23.85
N PRO A 239 11.42 -3.66 25.16
CA PRO A 239 11.46 -2.31 25.67
C PRO A 239 12.88 -1.72 25.57
N ASP A 240 13.42 -1.58 24.36
CA ASP A 240 14.39 -0.51 24.10
C ASP A 240 13.74 0.50 23.16
N LEU A 241 12.82 1.25 23.78
CA LEU A 241 11.79 2.07 23.13
C LEU A 241 12.36 3.20 22.26
N ASN A 242 13.59 3.64 22.51
CA ASN A 242 14.24 4.64 21.68
C ASN A 242 14.83 4.05 20.38
N ASN A 243 15.21 2.77 20.42
CA ASN A 243 15.86 2.09 19.31
C ASN A 243 14.86 1.33 18.43
N TYR A 244 13.73 0.87 18.98
CA TYR A 244 12.76 0.06 18.24
C TYR A 244 11.34 0.63 18.19
N LYS A 245 11.18 1.95 18.41
CA LYS A 245 9.86 2.62 18.37
C LYS A 245 9.01 2.24 17.16
N HIS A 246 9.57 2.17 15.95
CA HIS A 246 8.84 1.81 14.73
C HIS A 246 8.28 0.37 14.78
N ILE A 247 8.94 -0.53 15.49
CA ILE A 247 8.47 -1.90 15.74
C ILE A 247 7.34 -1.85 16.78
N THR A 248 7.52 -1.14 17.90
CA THR A 248 6.48 -0.98 18.92
C THR A 248 5.20 -0.37 18.33
N GLU A 249 5.33 0.67 17.51
CA GLU A 249 4.19 1.31 16.86
C GLU A 249 3.48 0.39 15.86
N LEU A 250 4.23 -0.47 15.15
CA LEU A 250 3.66 -1.48 14.25
C LEU A 250 2.89 -2.54 15.06
N LEU A 251 3.50 -3.07 16.13
CA LEU A 251 2.85 -4.04 17.01
C LEU A 251 1.57 -3.48 17.63
N LEU A 252 1.56 -2.21 18.05
CA LEU A 252 0.35 -1.55 18.54
C LEU A 252 -0.72 -1.37 17.44
N ASP A 253 -0.33 -1.10 16.20
CA ASP A 253 -1.26 -1.03 15.06
C ASP A 253 -1.88 -2.42 14.79
N GLU A 254 -1.07 -3.48 14.81
CA GLU A 254 -1.54 -4.86 14.66
C GLU A 254 -2.47 -5.28 15.80
N TYR A 255 -2.08 -4.97 17.04
CA TYR A 255 -2.85 -5.21 18.25
C TYR A 255 -4.25 -4.58 18.15
N ALA A 256 -4.30 -3.29 17.78
CA ALA A 256 -5.56 -2.57 17.60
C ALA A 256 -6.45 -3.23 16.53
N ILE A 257 -5.86 -3.67 15.41
CA ILE A 257 -6.61 -4.40 14.38
C ILE A 257 -7.21 -5.68 14.96
N ILE A 258 -6.42 -6.52 15.62
CA ILE A 258 -6.94 -7.80 16.13
C ILE A 258 -8.03 -7.55 17.18
N LEU A 259 -7.84 -6.56 18.06
CA LEU A 259 -8.80 -6.22 19.10
C LEU A 259 -10.16 -5.81 18.53
N ASP A 260 -10.18 -5.10 17.39
CA ASP A 260 -11.42 -4.75 16.68
C ASP A 260 -12.19 -5.98 16.17
N PHE A 261 -11.51 -7.08 15.88
CA PHE A 261 -12.14 -8.34 15.45
C PHE A 261 -12.51 -9.25 16.62
N ILE A 262 -11.72 -9.21 17.69
CA ILE A 262 -11.83 -10.04 18.90
C ILE A 262 -11.68 -9.15 20.14
N PRO A 263 -12.75 -8.42 20.54
CA PRO A 263 -12.73 -7.53 21.69
C PRO A 263 -12.88 -8.32 23.00
N LYS A 264 -11.90 -9.16 23.30
CA LYS A 264 -11.89 -9.91 24.57
C LYS A 264 -11.43 -9.01 25.71
N GLN A 265 -12.08 -9.19 26.86
CA GLN A 265 -11.80 -8.43 28.06
C GLN A 265 -10.33 -8.54 28.51
N GLU A 266 -9.73 -9.74 28.43
CA GLU A 266 -8.32 -9.97 28.77
C GLU A 266 -7.35 -9.09 27.98
N TYR A 267 -7.64 -8.84 26.69
CA TYR A 267 -6.83 -7.97 25.85
C TYR A 267 -7.09 -6.50 26.20
N ILE A 268 -8.36 -6.10 26.34
CA ILE A 268 -8.71 -4.73 26.75
C ILE A 268 -8.04 -4.34 28.08
N GLU A 269 -8.00 -5.25 29.04
CA GLU A 269 -7.34 -5.03 30.33
C GLU A 269 -5.82 -4.95 30.19
N TYR A 270 -5.21 -5.80 29.36
CA TYR A 270 -3.78 -5.72 29.06
C TYR A 270 -3.39 -4.31 28.57
N ILE A 271 -4.06 -3.79 27.53
CA ILE A 271 -3.68 -2.49 26.95
C ILE A 271 -3.96 -1.33 27.91
N LYS A 272 -4.99 -1.43 28.77
CA LYS A 272 -5.25 -0.46 29.86
C LYS A 272 -4.15 -0.45 30.91
N SER A 273 -3.50 -1.58 31.14
CA SER A 273 -2.41 -1.75 32.11
C SER A 273 -1.00 -1.56 31.53
N PHE A 274 -0.90 -1.33 30.22
CA PHE A 274 0.37 -1.23 29.51
C PHE A 274 1.24 -0.09 30.06
N ASP A 275 2.50 -0.37 30.40
CA ASP A 275 3.42 0.63 30.95
C ASP A 275 3.80 1.67 29.89
N ILE A 276 3.18 2.84 29.98
CA ILE A 276 3.45 3.95 29.07
C ILE A 276 4.58 4.87 29.54
N SER A 277 5.15 4.68 30.73
CA SER A 277 6.08 5.63 31.35
C SER A 277 7.29 5.96 30.46
N ARG A 278 7.82 4.94 29.79
CA ARG A 278 9.01 4.98 28.91
C ARG A 278 8.70 5.36 27.46
N LEU A 279 7.43 5.52 27.09
CA LEU A 279 7.00 5.85 25.73
C LEU A 279 7.12 7.36 25.45
N ASP A 280 7.39 7.71 24.20
CA ASP A 280 7.25 9.09 23.74
C ASP A 280 5.77 9.49 23.57
N ASN A 281 5.51 10.80 23.46
CA ASN A 281 4.15 11.32 23.43
C ASN A 281 3.29 10.77 22.28
N SER A 282 3.87 10.52 21.10
CA SER A 282 3.11 10.00 19.96
C SER A 282 2.68 8.54 20.17
N THR A 283 3.56 7.71 20.74
CA THR A 283 3.23 6.32 21.09
C THR A 283 2.23 6.27 22.27
N LYS A 284 2.39 7.15 23.28
CA LYS A 284 1.40 7.32 24.37
C LYS A 284 0.01 7.65 23.85
N PHE A 285 -0.07 8.56 22.87
CA PHE A 285 -1.31 8.94 22.23
C PHE A 285 -1.95 7.74 21.49
N LYS A 286 -1.15 6.91 20.81
CA LYS A 286 -1.65 5.70 20.16
C LYS A 286 -2.25 4.71 21.17
N VAL A 287 -1.56 4.42 22.28
CA VAL A 287 -2.10 3.54 23.35
C VAL A 287 -3.40 4.12 23.92
N SER A 288 -3.42 5.44 24.18
CA SER A 288 -4.62 6.11 24.71
C SER A 288 -5.80 6.00 23.76
N ASN A 289 -5.60 6.18 22.45
CA ASN A 289 -6.65 6.02 21.44
C ASN A 289 -7.22 4.59 21.41
N ILE A 290 -6.35 3.58 21.56
CA ILE A 290 -6.80 2.18 21.64
C ILE A 290 -7.66 2.00 22.90
N VAL A 291 -7.20 2.48 24.05
CA VAL A 291 -7.93 2.38 25.33
C VAL A 291 -9.28 3.11 25.28
N ASP A 292 -9.30 4.33 24.73
CA ASP A 292 -10.49 5.19 24.66
C ASP A 292 -11.62 4.58 23.83
N LYS A 293 -11.28 3.75 22.83
CA LYS A 293 -12.26 3.02 22.02
C LYS A 293 -13.06 1.98 22.83
N TYR A 294 -12.54 1.54 23.98
CA TYR A 294 -13.09 0.46 24.82
C TYR A 294 -13.30 0.91 26.28
N LYS A 295 -13.57 2.20 26.48
CA LYS A 295 -14.11 2.77 27.72
C LYS A 295 -15.62 2.66 27.74
#